data_AF-A0A5D4SUM8-F1
#
_entry.id   AF-A0A5D4SUM8-F1
#
_cell.length_a   1.000
_cell.length_b   1.000
_cell.length_c   1.000
_cell.angle_alpha   90.00
_cell.angle_beta   90.00
_cell.angle_gamma   90.00
#
_symmetry.space_group_name_H-M   'P 1'
#
loop_
_entity.id
_entity.type
_entity.pdbx_description
1 polymer ?
#
loop_
_entity_poly.entity_id
_entity_poly.type
_entity_poly.pdbx_seq_one_letter_code
_entity_poly.pdbx_strand_id
1 'polypeptide(L)'
;MKRDMEIVRGMLLEFASGEGRTSFNTVIEEDKVYIYHLKIMREAGLIDYKESGYKGGMVLLDIPTLTWFGNDYLDTVANESVWSRTKAGLKEKGFELSGVPFQVLKDYAAFQLKQFMGIE
;
A
#
# COMPACT_ATOMS: atom_id res chain seq x y z
N MET A 1 9.05 -2.99 12.80
CA MET A 1 8.39 -1.96 11.98
C MET A 1 6.89 -2.24 11.99
N LYS A 2 6.06 -1.21 11.80
CA LYS A 2 4.59 -1.34 11.74
C LYS A 2 4.12 -0.99 10.35
N ARG A 3 3.08 -1.68 9.86
CA ARG A 3 2.44 -1.37 8.57
C ARG A 3 1.89 0.07 8.60
N ASP A 4 2.32 0.86 7.63
CA ASP A 4 1.81 2.20 7.34
C ASP A 4 1.02 2.18 6.03
N MET A 5 -0.26 2.52 6.12
CA MET A 5 -1.16 2.46 4.96
C MET A 5 -0.95 3.61 3.98
N GLU A 6 -0.36 4.73 4.40
CA GLU A 6 0.02 5.81 3.48
C GLU A 6 1.19 5.35 2.60
N ILE A 7 2.15 4.63 3.18
CA ILE A 7 3.27 4.03 2.42
C ILE A 7 2.74 2.97 1.46
N VAL A 8 1.85 2.07 1.93
CA VAL A 8 1.22 1.05 1.06
C VAL A 8 0.51 1.70 -0.12
N ARG A 9 -0.32 2.73 0.12
CA ARG A 9 -1.03 3.45 -0.94
C ARG A 9 -0.04 4.12 -1.90
N GLY A 10 0.97 4.81 -1.38
CA GLY A 10 1.98 5.50 -2.18
C GLY A 10 2.73 4.54 -3.10
N MET A 11 3.16 3.39 -2.59
CA MET A 11 3.82 2.35 -3.38
C MET A 11 2.91 1.77 -4.46
N LEU A 12 1.62 1.51 -4.16
CA LEU A 12 0.69 1.01 -5.18
C LEU A 12 0.50 2.01 -6.32
N LEU A 13 0.40 3.31 -6.01
CA LEU A 13 0.33 4.38 -7.02
C LEU A 13 1.61 4.45 -7.86
N GLU A 14 2.78 4.41 -7.19
CA GLU A 14 4.10 4.41 -7.83
C GLU A 14 4.25 3.22 -8.80
N PHE A 15 3.95 2.01 -8.34
CA PHE A 15 4.07 0.81 -9.17
C PHE A 15 3.04 0.78 -10.32
N ALA A 16 1.84 1.30 -10.10
CA ALA A 16 0.82 1.40 -11.15
C ALA A 16 1.19 2.39 -12.27
N SER A 17 2.02 3.41 -11.99
CA SER A 17 2.57 4.29 -13.03
C SER A 17 3.80 3.72 -13.72
N GLY A 18 4.25 2.52 -13.35
CA GLY A 18 5.48 1.93 -13.87
C GLY A 18 6.74 2.61 -13.31
N GLU A 19 6.63 3.25 -12.16
CA GLU A 19 7.74 3.82 -11.40
C GLU A 19 8.05 2.93 -10.18
N GLY A 20 9.23 3.06 -9.60
CA GLY A 20 9.59 2.27 -8.43
C GLY A 20 11.08 2.18 -8.19
N ARG A 21 11.45 2.18 -6.91
CA ARG A 21 12.84 1.91 -6.49
C ARG A 21 13.13 0.42 -6.64
N THR A 22 14.30 0.07 -7.17
CA THR A 22 14.71 -1.32 -7.35
C THR A 22 16.00 -1.68 -6.62
N SER A 23 16.66 -0.75 -5.94
CA SER A 23 17.89 -1.02 -5.19
C SER A 23 17.83 -0.42 -3.80
N PHE A 24 18.21 -1.21 -2.80
CA PHE A 24 18.05 -0.88 -1.39
C PHE A 24 19.25 -1.33 -0.56
N ASN A 25 19.69 -0.48 0.36
CA ASN A 25 20.77 -0.73 1.30
C ASN A 25 20.24 -0.75 2.74
N THR A 26 20.39 -1.87 3.44
CA THR A 26 19.88 -2.04 4.82
C THR A 26 20.60 -1.20 5.87
N VAL A 27 21.64 -0.44 5.52
CA VAL A 27 22.22 0.58 6.43
C VAL A 27 21.37 1.85 6.45
N ILE A 28 20.63 2.12 5.38
CA ILE A 28 19.74 3.27 5.23
C ILE A 28 18.38 2.92 5.87
N GLU A 29 17.89 3.76 6.78
CA GLU A 29 16.67 3.45 7.53
C GLU A 29 15.42 3.52 6.65
N GLU A 30 15.37 4.49 5.73
CA GLU A 30 14.31 4.63 4.73
C GLU A 30 14.20 3.38 3.86
N ASP A 31 15.33 2.75 3.54
CA ASP A 31 15.36 1.51 2.76
C ASP A 31 14.84 0.33 3.56
N LYS A 32 15.14 0.24 4.86
CA LYS A 32 14.52 -0.78 5.73
C LYS A 32 13.00 -0.62 5.77
N VAL A 33 12.51 0.62 5.85
CA VAL A 33 11.06 0.92 5.84
C VAL A 33 10.46 0.48 4.52
N TYR A 34 11.09 0.81 3.41
CA TYR A 34 10.61 0.44 2.08
C TYR A 34 10.61 -1.09 1.89
N ILE A 35 11.70 -1.77 2.23
CA ILE A 35 11.81 -3.24 2.17
C ILE A 35 10.74 -3.91 3.03
N TYR A 36 10.50 -3.41 4.25
CA TYR A 36 9.47 -3.95 5.11
C TYR A 36 8.07 -3.88 4.46
N HIS A 37 7.73 -2.76 3.84
CA HIS A 37 6.44 -2.59 3.16
C HIS A 37 6.33 -3.47 1.91
N LEU A 38 7.39 -3.58 1.09
CA LEU A 38 7.42 -4.52 -0.03
C LEU A 38 7.09 -5.95 0.41
N LYS A 39 7.74 -6.42 1.48
CA LYS A 39 7.55 -7.79 1.98
C LYS A 39 6.12 -8.05 2.46
N ILE A 40 5.58 -7.19 3.32
CA ILE A 40 4.22 -7.39 3.84
C ILE A 40 3.15 -7.18 2.77
N MET A 41 3.39 -6.32 1.77
CA MET A 41 2.47 -6.14 0.64
C MET A 41 2.45 -7.37 -0.26
N ARG A 42 3.61 -8.01 -0.47
CA ARG A 42 3.70 -9.29 -1.18
C ARG A 42 3.04 -10.43 -0.41
N GLU A 43 3.29 -10.52 0.89
CA GLU A 43 2.62 -11.51 1.77
C GLU A 43 1.10 -11.33 1.79
N ALA A 44 0.61 -10.09 1.75
CA ALA A 44 -0.81 -9.78 1.64
C ALA A 44 -1.40 -9.99 0.23
N GLY A 45 -0.57 -10.37 -0.75
CA GLY A 45 -0.99 -10.59 -2.13
C GLY A 45 -1.39 -9.31 -2.86
N LEU A 46 -0.90 -8.13 -2.48
CA LEU A 46 -1.15 -6.87 -3.18
C LEU A 46 -0.20 -6.67 -4.37
N ILE A 47 1.05 -7.10 -4.22
CA ILE A 47 2.08 -6.97 -5.25
C ILE A 47 2.81 -8.30 -5.40
N ASP A 48 3.47 -8.47 -6.54
CA ASP A 48 4.50 -9.50 -6.70
C ASP A 48 5.74 -8.91 -7.36
N TYR A 49 6.90 -9.45 -7.00
CA TYR A 49 8.19 -8.99 -7.48
C TYR A 49 9.25 -10.07 -7.30
N LYS A 50 10.34 -9.97 -8.07
CA LYS A 50 11.51 -10.84 -7.93
C LYS A 50 12.66 -10.04 -7.34
N GLU A 51 13.35 -10.63 -6.38
CA GLU A 51 14.47 -10.00 -5.67
C GLU A 51 15.72 -10.88 -5.73
N SER A 52 16.87 -10.22 -5.63
CA SER A 52 18.17 -10.82 -5.35
C SER A 52 18.76 -10.13 -4.11
N GLY A 53 19.10 -10.93 -3.11
CA GLY A 53 19.69 -10.45 -1.86
C GLY A 53 21.22 -10.38 -1.95
N TYR A 54 21.81 -9.43 -1.23
CA TYR A 54 23.25 -9.39 -0.98
C TYR A 54 23.53 -8.96 0.45
N LYS A 55 24.79 -9.08 0.89
CA LYS A 55 25.16 -8.68 2.25
C LYS A 55 24.93 -7.18 2.42
N GLY A 56 23.92 -6.82 3.21
CA GLY A 56 23.59 -5.43 3.52
C GLY A 56 22.59 -4.78 2.57
N GLY A 57 21.87 -5.53 1.73
CA GLY A 57 20.88 -4.94 0.84
C GLY A 57 20.08 -5.92 -0.01
N MET A 58 19.26 -5.36 -0.88
CA MET A 58 18.35 -6.08 -1.76
C MET A 58 18.23 -5.32 -3.09
N VAL A 59 18.17 -6.05 -4.20
CA VAL A 59 17.86 -5.51 -5.53
C VAL A 59 16.64 -6.23 -6.08
N LEU A 60 15.72 -5.49 -6.67
CA LEU A 60 14.59 -6.02 -7.44
C LEU A 60 15.01 -6.20 -8.89
N LEU A 61 14.58 -7.30 -9.51
CA LEU A 61 14.88 -7.55 -10.92
C LEU A 61 14.12 -6.60 -11.86
N ASP A 62 12.90 -6.24 -11.44
CA ASP A 62 12.00 -5.33 -12.14
C ASP A 62 11.20 -4.53 -11.10
N ILE A 63 10.46 -3.52 -11.56
CA ILE A 63 9.48 -2.81 -10.73
C ILE A 63 8.40 -3.80 -10.27
N PRO A 64 7.99 -3.77 -8.98
CA PRO A 64 6.90 -4.62 -8.50
C PRO A 64 5.64 -4.48 -9.35
N THR A 65 4.99 -5.61 -9.61
CA THR A 65 3.72 -5.64 -10.33
C THR A 65 2.57 -5.74 -9.33
N LEU A 66 1.46 -5.05 -9.60
CA LEU A 66 0.24 -5.23 -8.81
C LEU A 66 -0.41 -6.56 -9.18
N THR A 67 -0.86 -7.31 -8.18
CA THR A 67 -1.73 -8.47 -8.40
C THR A 67 -3.13 -7.99 -8.78
N TRP A 68 -4.02 -8.90 -9.17
CA TRP A 68 -5.45 -8.57 -9.35
C TRP A 68 -6.05 -7.93 -8.09
N PHE A 69 -5.76 -8.50 -6.92
CA PHE A 69 -6.22 -7.99 -5.64
C PHE A 69 -5.60 -6.63 -5.28
N GLY A 70 -4.34 -6.42 -5.65
CA GLY A 70 -3.66 -5.12 -5.53
C GLY A 70 -4.31 -4.04 -6.37
N ASN A 71 -4.67 -4.34 -7.62
CA ASN A 71 -5.40 -3.41 -8.50
C ASN A 71 -6.77 -3.06 -7.91
N ASP A 72 -7.55 -4.06 -7.48
CA ASP A 72 -8.87 -3.83 -6.88
C ASP A 72 -8.80 -2.96 -5.59
N TYR A 73 -7.78 -3.21 -4.76
CA TYR A 73 -7.53 -2.35 -3.60
C TYR A 73 -7.10 -0.94 -4.01
N LEU A 74 -6.19 -0.80 -4.98
CA LEU A 74 -5.74 0.49 -5.49
C LEU A 74 -6.91 1.30 -6.03
N ASP A 75 -7.78 0.72 -6.86
CA ASP A 75 -8.95 1.41 -7.42
C ASP A 75 -9.88 1.97 -6.32
N THR A 76 -9.91 1.31 -5.17
CA THR A 76 -10.68 1.75 -4.00
C THR A 76 -10.05 2.97 -3.32
N VAL A 77 -8.73 3.09 -3.31
CA VAL A 77 -7.99 4.11 -2.54
C VAL A 77 -7.25 5.14 -3.39
N ALA A 78 -7.23 5.01 -4.71
CA ALA A 78 -6.48 5.88 -5.61
C ALA A 78 -7.01 7.31 -5.58
N ASN A 79 -8.33 7.48 -5.58
CA ASN A 79 -8.97 8.79 -5.55
C ASN A 79 -8.69 9.51 -4.22
N GLU A 80 -8.02 10.67 -4.29
CA GLU A 80 -7.60 11.43 -3.10
C GLU A 80 -8.78 11.91 -2.24
N SER A 81 -9.92 12.24 -2.85
CA SER A 81 -11.13 12.64 -2.10
C SER A 81 -11.72 11.46 -1.33
N VAL A 82 -11.82 10.29 -1.96
CA VAL A 82 -12.28 9.06 -1.30
C VAL A 82 -11.31 8.65 -0.18
N TRP A 83 -10.01 8.72 -0.43
CA TRP A 83 -8.99 8.41 0.58
C TRP A 83 -9.06 9.37 1.76
N SER A 84 -9.18 10.68 1.51
CA SER A 84 -9.33 11.69 2.55
C SER A 84 -10.58 11.47 3.40
N ARG A 85 -11.72 11.14 2.78
CA ARG A 85 -12.97 10.80 3.50
C ARG A 85 -12.80 9.53 4.35
N THR A 86 -12.12 8.52 3.82
CA THR A 86 -11.82 7.28 4.55
C THR A 86 -11.00 7.57 5.81
N LYS A 87 -9.94 8.37 5.69
CA LYS A 87 -9.09 8.78 6.82
C LYS A 87 -9.87 9.57 7.87
N ALA A 88 -10.63 10.57 7.43
CA ALA A 88 -11.44 11.40 8.31
C ALA A 88 -12.48 10.54 9.08
N GLY A 89 -13.22 9.68 8.38
CA GLY A 89 -14.24 8.84 8.99
C GLY A 89 -13.71 7.78 9.97
N LEU A 90 -12.50 7.24 9.75
CA LEU A 90 -11.84 6.39 10.73
C LEU A 90 -11.41 7.18 11.97
N LYS A 91 -10.84 8.36 11.77
CA LYS A 91 -10.39 9.23 12.86
C LYS A 91 -11.55 9.69 13.74
N GLU A 92 -12.70 10.04 13.15
CA GLU A 92 -13.93 10.38 13.87
C GLU A 92 -14.43 9.23 14.76
N LYS A 93 -14.17 7.98 14.35
CA LYS A 93 -14.50 6.77 15.11
C LYS A 93 -13.40 6.34 16.10
N GLY A 94 -12.35 7.15 16.27
CA GLY A 94 -11.26 6.89 17.20
C GLY A 94 -10.21 5.89 16.70
N PHE A 95 -10.17 5.62 15.39
CA PHE A 95 -9.20 4.71 14.79
C PHE A 95 -8.14 5.45 13.96
N GLU A 96 -6.91 4.98 14.02
CA GLU A 96 -5.85 5.33 13.07
C GLU A 96 -5.76 4.28 11.96
N LEU A 97 -5.27 4.65 10.77
CA LEU A 97 -5.10 3.73 9.63
C LEU A 97 -4.30 2.47 9.99
N SER A 98 -3.24 2.64 10.76
CA SER A 98 -2.34 1.54 11.19
C SER A 98 -2.96 0.67 12.29
N GLY A 99 -4.07 1.09 12.90
CA GLY A 99 -4.80 0.38 13.96
C GLY A 99 -5.98 -0.45 13.46
N VAL A 100 -6.30 -0.39 12.16
CA VAL A 100 -7.44 -1.10 11.57
C VAL A 100 -6.95 -2.33 10.78
N PRO A 101 -7.58 -3.52 10.95
CA PRO A 101 -7.29 -4.68 10.12
C PRO A 101 -7.44 -4.37 8.63
N PHE A 102 -6.61 -4.97 7.77
CA PHE A 102 -6.57 -4.61 6.34
C PHE A 102 -7.94 -4.75 5.67
N GLN A 103 -8.62 -5.87 5.90
CA GLN A 103 -9.93 -6.13 5.32
C GLN A 103 -10.96 -5.08 5.72
N VAL A 104 -10.99 -4.69 7.00
CA VAL A 104 -11.91 -3.66 7.50
C VAL A 104 -11.62 -2.30 6.87
N LEU A 105 -10.34 -1.94 6.70
CA LEU A 105 -9.97 -0.71 6.00
C LEU A 105 -10.39 -0.74 4.53
N LYS A 106 -10.16 -1.86 3.83
CA LYS A 106 -10.58 -2.04 2.44
C LYS A 106 -12.09 -1.90 2.30
N ASP A 107 -12.86 -2.60 3.12
CA ASP A 107 -14.32 -2.58 3.08
C ASP A 107 -14.86 -1.16 3.38
N TYR A 108 -14.25 -0.47 4.34
CA TYR A 108 -14.64 0.90 4.67
C TYR A 108 -14.30 1.88 3.55
N ALA A 109 -13.13 1.76 2.92
CA ALA A 109 -12.77 2.58 1.77
C ALA A 109 -13.70 2.33 0.58
N ALA A 110 -14.08 1.07 0.33
CA ALA A 110 -15.06 0.70 -0.70
C ALA A 110 -16.44 1.29 -0.41
N PHE A 111 -16.87 1.29 0.85
CA PHE A 111 -18.08 2.00 1.27
C PHE A 111 -17.99 3.50 0.98
N GLN A 112 -16.87 4.15 1.31
CA GLN A 112 -16.67 5.57 1.01
C GLN A 112 -16.68 5.87 -0.49
N LEU A 113 -16.12 4.98 -1.31
CA LEU A 113 -16.16 5.08 -2.76
C LEU A 113 -17.60 5.02 -3.28
N LYS A 114 -18.40 4.04 -2.83
CA LYS A 114 -19.82 3.92 -3.20
C LYS A 114 -20.62 5.18 -2.85
N GLN A 115 -20.42 5.70 -1.63
CA GLN A 115 -21.04 6.95 -1.19
C GLN A 115 -20.58 8.16 -2.01
N PHE A 116 -19.32 8.20 -2.44
CA PHE A 116 -18.81 9.25 -3.33
C PHE A 116 -19.40 9.16 -4.74
N MET A 117 -19.65 7.94 -5.23
CA MET A 117 -20.28 7.68 -6.53
C MET A 117 -21.81 7.85 -6.51
N GLY A 118 -22.43 7.95 -5.33
CA GLY A 118 -23.90 8.01 -5.19
C GLY A 118 -24.59 6.67 -5.46
N ILE A 119 -23.91 5.56 -5.19
CA ILE A 119 -24.43 4.20 -5.38
C ILE A 119 -24.67 3.59 -3.99
N GLU A 120 -25.88 3.06 -3.76
CA GLU A 120 -26.27 2.37 -2.51
C GLU A 120 -25.62 0.98 -2.39
#